data_AF-A0A9K3EP22-F1
#
_entry.id   AF-A0A9K3EP22-F1
#
_cell.length_a   1.000
_cell.length_b   1.000
_cell.length_c   1.000
_cell.angle_alpha   90.00
_cell.angle_beta   90.00
_cell.angle_gamma   90.00
#
_symmetry.space_group_name_H-M   'P 1'
#
loop_
_entity.id
_entity.type
_entity.pdbx_description
1 polymer ?
#
loop_
_entity_poly.entity_id
_entity_poly.type
_entity_poly.pdbx_seq_one_letter_code
_entity_poly.pdbx_strand_id
1 'polypeptide(L)'
;METSYKTLLSFFFMFMHLTSLSNSKSIIKNLPGFHGDLPFTLETGYVGIGEDDAVQVFYYFVESQRDPLHDPLLLYIPGGPGASGLYPLLYQIGKFIIFMNYNRSMCFKN
;
A
#
# COMPACT_ATOMS: atom_id res chain seq x y z
N MET A 1 42.45 5.88 -25.37
CA MET A 1 41.92 4.99 -24.31
C MET A 1 41.22 5.77 -23.20
N GLU A 2 41.76 6.90 -22.72
CA GLU A 2 41.18 7.60 -21.56
C GLU A 2 39.80 8.23 -21.77
N THR A 3 39.49 8.70 -22.97
CA THR A 3 38.20 9.32 -23.28
C THR A 3 37.04 8.33 -23.29
N SER A 4 37.33 7.08 -23.70
CA SER A 4 36.33 6.01 -23.84
C SER A 4 35.76 5.56 -22.49
N TYR A 5 36.61 5.35 -21.47
CA TYR A 5 36.13 4.93 -20.15
C TYR A 5 35.37 6.05 -19.44
N LYS A 6 35.74 7.33 -19.64
CA LYS A 6 35.04 8.49 -19.08
C LYS A 6 33.63 8.63 -19.66
N THR A 7 33.47 8.41 -20.96
CA THR A 7 32.14 8.37 -21.59
C THR A 7 31.30 7.21 -21.06
N LEU A 8 31.90 6.02 -20.88
CA LEU A 8 31.21 4.87 -20.31
C LEU A 8 30.77 5.10 -18.85
N LEU A 9 31.64 5.71 -18.03
CA LEU A 9 31.32 6.09 -16.66
C LEU A 9 30.18 7.11 -16.61
N SER A 10 30.19 8.09 -17.52
CA SER A 10 29.12 9.08 -17.65
C SER A 10 27.77 8.44 -17.99
N PHE A 11 27.74 7.46 -18.91
CA PHE A 11 26.51 6.72 -19.21
C PHE A 11 26.04 5.87 -18.04
N PHE A 12 26.95 5.28 -17.27
CA PHE A 12 26.61 4.52 -16.06
C PHE A 12 26.00 5.40 -14.96
N PHE A 13 26.59 6.56 -14.68
CA PHE A 13 26.01 7.53 -13.74
C PHE A 13 24.65 8.08 -14.22
N MET A 14 24.48 8.29 -15.52
CA MET A 14 23.19 8.68 -16.10
C MET A 14 22.13 7.58 -15.95
N PHE A 15 22.50 6.31 -16.13
CA PHE A 15 21.62 5.16 -15.94
C PHE A 15 21.19 4.99 -14.48
N MET A 16 22.10 5.20 -13.53
CA MET A 16 21.81 5.19 -12.08
C MET A 16 20.88 6.34 -11.64
N HIS A 17 20.90 7.48 -12.35
CA HIS A 17 19.90 8.54 -12.13
C HIS A 17 18.55 8.25 -12.80
N LEU A 18 18.51 7.35 -13.78
CA LEU A 18 17.28 6.93 -14.46
C LEU A 18 16.49 5.87 -13.67
N THR A 19 17.15 5.14 -12.77
CA THR A 19 16.44 4.24 -11.84
C THR A 19 15.69 5.08 -10.82
N SER A 20 14.43 5.40 -11.13
CA SER A 20 13.50 6.03 -10.18
C SER A 20 13.36 5.16 -8.93
N LEU A 21 13.31 5.79 -7.75
CA LEU A 21 12.85 5.14 -6.53
C LEU A 21 11.40 4.67 -6.79
N SER A 22 11.21 3.37 -7.01
CA SER A 22 9.89 2.78 -7.27
C SER A 22 9.08 2.87 -5.98
N ASN A 23 8.16 3.82 -5.92
CA ASN A 23 7.21 3.91 -4.82
C ASN A 23 6.03 2.99 -5.14
N SER A 24 5.85 1.92 -4.37
CA SER A 24 4.81 0.91 -4.58
C SER A 24 3.44 1.33 -4.02
N LYS A 25 3.33 2.55 -3.51
CA LYS A 25 2.12 3.16 -2.95
C LYS A 25 1.10 3.51 -4.05
N SER A 26 -0.14 3.09 -3.84
CA SER A 26 -1.27 3.34 -4.74
C SER A 26 -2.54 3.71 -3.96
N ILE A 27 -3.22 4.76 -4.39
CA ILE A 27 -4.54 5.14 -3.87
C ILE A 27 -5.60 4.34 -4.62
N ILE A 28 -6.35 3.55 -3.87
CA ILE A 28 -7.43 2.72 -4.41
C ILE A 28 -8.72 3.53 -4.43
N LYS A 29 -9.24 3.80 -5.62
CA LYS A 29 -10.51 4.51 -5.81
C LYS A 29 -11.71 3.59 -5.87
N ASN A 30 -11.54 2.38 -6.40
CA ASN A 30 -12.62 1.43 -6.65
C ASN A 30 -12.15 0.02 -6.23
N LEU A 31 -13.06 -0.77 -5.66
CA LEU A 31 -12.81 -2.17 -5.31
C LEU A 31 -13.76 -3.08 -6.07
N PRO A 32 -13.31 -4.26 -6.54
CA PRO A 32 -14.19 -5.27 -7.09
C PRO A 32 -15.32 -5.62 -6.11
N GLY A 33 -16.56 -5.61 -6.59
CA GLY A 33 -17.74 -5.88 -5.77
C GLY A 33 -18.27 -4.67 -4.99
N PHE A 34 -17.59 -3.52 -5.03
CA PHE A 34 -18.13 -2.24 -4.56
C PHE A 34 -18.55 -1.39 -5.76
N HIS A 35 -19.79 -0.87 -5.73
CA HIS A 35 -20.31 -0.03 -6.81
C HIS A 35 -20.00 1.45 -6.55
N GLY A 36 -19.16 2.03 -7.40
CA GLY A 36 -18.75 3.44 -7.32
C GLY A 36 -17.44 3.65 -6.57
N ASP A 37 -17.07 4.92 -6.39
CA ASP A 37 -15.84 5.29 -5.68
C ASP A 37 -15.96 5.02 -4.17
N LEU A 38 -14.86 4.60 -3.56
CA LEU A 38 -14.79 4.38 -2.12
C LEU A 38 -15.14 5.66 -1.35
N PRO A 39 -15.95 5.57 -0.29
CA PRO A 39 -16.34 6.73 0.52
C PRO A 39 -15.22 7.20 1.48
N PHE A 40 -14.00 6.71 1.30
CA PHE A 40 -12.81 7.07 2.07
C PHE A 40 -11.54 6.81 1.26
N THR A 41 -10.45 7.47 1.66
CA THR A 41 -9.12 7.21 1.09
C THR A 41 -8.60 5.87 1.58
N LEU A 42 -8.48 4.91 0.67
CA LEU A 42 -7.74 3.67 0.88
C LEU A 42 -6.44 3.74 0.08
N GLU A 43 -5.35 3.45 0.75
CA GLU A 43 -4.03 3.34 0.15
C GLU A 43 -3.45 1.96 0.41
N THR A 44 -2.76 1.42 -0.58
CA THR A 44 -2.01 0.18 -0.45
C THR A 44 -0.60 0.35 -0.97
N GLY A 45 0.33 -0.47 -0.49
CA GLY A 45 1.70 -0.44 -0.96
C GLY A 45 2.57 -1.45 -0.24
N TYR A 46 3.87 -1.42 -0.54
CA TYR A 46 4.90 -2.19 0.14
C TYR A 46 5.87 -1.28 0.87
N VAL A 47 6.25 -1.70 2.08
CA VAL A 47 7.31 -1.08 2.86
C VAL A 47 8.45 -2.08 3.04
N GLY A 48 9.67 -1.64 2.73
CA GLY A 48 10.89 -2.42 2.97
C GLY A 48 11.21 -2.46 4.46
N ILE A 49 11.59 -3.64 4.96
CA ILE A 49 12.10 -3.84 6.31
C ILE A 49 13.33 -4.76 6.26
N GLY A 50 14.27 -4.54 7.18
CA GLY A 50 15.52 -5.26 7.27
C GLY A 50 16.68 -4.55 6.57
N GLU A 51 17.84 -5.20 6.53
CA GLU A 51 19.02 -4.71 5.80
C GLU A 51 18.70 -4.67 4.29
N ASP A 52 19.02 -3.55 3.66
CA ASP A 52 18.76 -3.31 2.23
C ASP A 52 17.33 -3.60 1.75
N ASP A 53 16.33 -3.36 2.60
CA ASP A 53 14.90 -3.61 2.30
C ASP A 53 14.61 -5.06 1.86
N ALA A 54 15.38 -6.02 2.39
CA ALA A 54 15.32 -7.43 2.01
C ALA A 54 13.93 -8.07 2.15
N VAL A 55 13.06 -7.55 3.01
CA VAL A 55 11.68 -8.00 3.17
C VAL A 55 10.72 -6.87 2.82
N GLN A 56 9.78 -7.15 1.93
CA GLN A 56 8.75 -6.20 1.52
C GLN A 56 7.41 -6.56 2.19
N VAL A 57 6.93 -5.70 3.08
CA VAL A 57 5.66 -5.88 3.79
C VAL A 57 4.55 -5.10 3.09
N PHE A 58 3.51 -5.80 2.66
CA PHE A 58 2.33 -5.18 2.10
C PHE A 58 1.44 -4.56 3.18
N TYR A 59 0.94 -3.34 2.96
CA TYR A 59 0.08 -2.63 3.91
C TYR A 59 -1.24 -2.15 3.29
N TYR A 60 -2.23 -1.95 4.16
CA TYR A 60 -3.47 -1.24 3.89
C TYR A 60 -3.56 -0.04 4.83
N PHE A 61 -3.66 1.17 4.29
CA PHE A 61 -3.82 2.41 5.05
C PHE A 61 -5.17 3.04 4.73
N VAL A 62 -5.98 3.26 5.76
CA VAL A 62 -7.27 3.95 5.66
C VAL A 62 -7.12 5.28 6.38
N GLU A 63 -7.28 6.37 5.65
CA GLU A 63 -7.19 7.72 6.19
C GLU A 63 -8.37 8.01 7.15
N SER A 64 -8.12 8.83 8.18
CA SER A 64 -9.22 9.25 9.06
C SER A 64 -10.30 10.00 8.28
N GLN A 65 -11.56 9.79 8.64
CA GLN A 65 -12.67 10.54 8.03
C GLN A 65 -13.03 11.82 8.78
N ARG A 66 -12.41 12.06 9.95
CA ARG A 66 -12.69 13.25 10.76
C ARG A 66 -11.67 14.36 10.47
N ASP A 67 -10.43 14.19 10.92
CA ASP A 67 -9.36 15.15 10.67
C ASP A 67 -8.03 14.40 10.44
N PRO A 68 -7.72 14.04 9.17
CA PRO A 68 -6.51 13.29 8.84
C PRO A 68 -5.20 13.92 9.31
N LEU A 69 -5.16 15.25 9.46
CA LEU A 69 -3.95 15.97 9.82
C LEU A 69 -3.68 15.94 11.33
N HIS A 70 -4.73 15.81 12.15
CA HIS A 70 -4.63 15.88 13.61
C HIS A 70 -4.99 14.57 14.33
N ASP A 71 -5.69 13.67 13.65
CA ASP A 71 -6.04 12.36 14.21
C ASP A 71 -4.80 11.46 14.34
N PRO A 72 -4.73 10.61 15.38
CA PRO A 72 -3.56 9.78 15.62
C PRO A 72 -3.43 8.65 14.59
N LEU A 73 -2.19 8.25 14.32
CA LEU A 73 -1.89 7.06 13.52
C LEU A 73 -2.07 5.78 14.36
N LEU A 74 -2.91 4.86 13.87
CA LEU A 74 -3.09 3.54 14.47
C LEU A 74 -2.43 2.47 13.59
N LEU A 75 -1.41 1.81 14.13
CA LEU A 75 -0.81 0.62 13.51
C LEU A 75 -1.43 -0.64 14.09
N TYR A 76 -1.99 -1.49 13.22
CA TYR A 76 -2.58 -2.76 13.62
C TYR A 76 -1.81 -3.93 12.99
N ILE A 77 -1.23 -4.79 13.84
CA ILE A 77 -0.51 -5.98 13.42
C ILE A 77 -1.29 -7.18 13.94
N PRO A 78 -1.77 -8.09 13.05
CA PRO A 78 -2.45 -9.30 13.50
C PRO A 78 -1.49 -10.18 14.32
N GLY A 79 -2.03 -10.87 15.32
CA GLY A 79 -1.26 -11.85 16.09
C GLY A 79 -1.00 -13.14 15.32
N GLY A 80 -0.29 -14.09 15.95
CA GLY A 80 0.05 -15.38 15.35
C GLY A 80 1.14 -15.28 14.26
N PRO A 81 1.91 -16.34 14.01
CA PRO A 81 2.89 -16.33 12.94
C PRO A 81 2.20 -16.39 11.57
N GLY A 82 2.54 -15.44 10.68
CA GLY A 82 2.09 -15.45 9.27
C GLY A 82 0.64 -15.03 9.03
N ALA A 83 -0.07 -14.50 10.03
CA ALA A 83 -1.43 -14.00 9.84
C ALA A 83 -1.45 -12.75 8.95
N SER A 84 -2.42 -12.68 8.03
CA SER A 84 -2.58 -11.54 7.12
C SER A 84 -3.29 -10.37 7.80
N GLY A 85 -2.76 -9.16 7.62
CA GLY A 85 -3.40 -7.91 8.05
C GLY A 85 -4.73 -7.61 7.34
N LEU A 86 -5.07 -8.34 6.27
CA LEU A 86 -6.36 -8.22 5.60
C LEU A 86 -7.53 -8.71 6.48
N TYR A 87 -7.32 -9.76 7.28
CA TYR A 87 -8.36 -10.31 8.15
C TYR A 87 -8.90 -9.29 9.17
N PRO A 88 -8.06 -8.64 10.00
CA PRO A 88 -8.55 -7.64 10.95
C PRO A 88 -9.16 -6.41 10.26
N LEU A 89 -8.66 -6.03 9.09
CA LEU A 89 -9.24 -4.96 8.28
C LEU A 89 -10.69 -5.29 7.87
N LEU A 90 -10.99 -6.54 7.52
CA LEU A 90 -12.31 -6.93 7.02
C LEU A 90 -13.31 -7.31 8.12
N TYR A 91 -12.83 -7.80 9.28
CA TYR A 91 -13.69 -8.44 10.27
C TYR A 91 -13.59 -7.87 11.68
N GLN A 92 -12.62 -7.00 11.97
CA GLN A 92 -12.40 -6.48 13.33
C GLN A 92 -12.50 -4.96 13.40
N ILE A 93 -11.59 -4.26 12.71
CA ILE A 93 -11.38 -2.82 12.88
C ILE A 93 -11.80 -1.97 11.68
N GLY A 94 -11.85 -2.56 10.49
CA GLY A 94 -12.16 -1.78 9.30
C GLY A 94 -13.66 -1.57 9.10
N LYS A 95 -13.97 -0.56 8.29
CA LYS A 95 -15.34 -0.19 7.91
C LYS A 95 -15.94 -1.13 6.84
N PHE A 96 -15.18 -2.14 6.43
CA PHE A 96 -15.57 -3.13 5.43
C PHE A 96 -16.48 -4.16 6.08
N ILE A 97 -17.64 -4.44 5.47
CA ILE A 97 -18.39 -5.66 5.76
C ILE A 97 -18.59 -6.41 4.44
N ILE A 98 -18.00 -7.60 4.37
CA ILE A 98 -18.27 -8.52 3.28
C ILE A 98 -19.58 -9.23 3.59
N PHE A 99 -20.67 -8.78 2.97
CA PHE A 99 -21.89 -9.58 2.89
C PHE A 99 -21.78 -10.50 1.66
N MET A 100 -21.64 -11.80 1.90
CA MET A 100 -21.84 -12.80 0.85
C MET A 100 -23.34 -12.94 0.56
N ASN A 101 -23.94 -11.94 -0.09
CA ASN A 101 -25.22 -12.13 -0.76
C ASN A 101 -25.00 -12.96 -2.04
N TYR A 102 -26.08 -13.46 -2.65
CA TYR A 102 -26.03 -14.23 -3.90
C TYR A 102 -25.23 -13.51 -5.03
N ASN A 103 -25.10 -12.17 -4.95
CA ASN A 103 -24.33 -11.32 -5.86
C ASN A 103 -22.87 -10.99 -5.42
N ARG A 104 -22.38 -11.51 -4.29
CA ARG A 104 -20.99 -11.32 -3.79
C ARG A 104 -20.49 -9.87 -3.77
N SER A 105 -21.34 -8.91 -3.38
CA SER A 105 -20.98 -7.48 -3.31
C SER A 105 -20.40 -7.09 -1.94
N MET A 106 -19.45 -6.16 -1.94
CA MET A 106 -18.83 -5.58 -0.76
C MET A 106 -19.62 -4.33 -0.33
N CYS A 107 -19.87 -4.16 0.97
CA CYS A 107 -20.60 -3.00 1.50
C CYS A 107 -19.84 -2.34 2.67
N PHE A 108 -20.09 -1.06 2.92
CA PHE A 108 -19.54 -0.32 4.05
C PHE A 108 -20.55 -0.17 5.18
N LYS A 109 -20.08 -0.26 6.43
CA LYS A 109 -20.87 0.15 7.58
C LYS A 109 -20.70 1.66 7.78
N ASN A 110 -21.78 2.41 7.56
CA ASN A 110 -21.87 3.80 8.00
C ASN A 110 -22.11 3.86 9.51
#